data_AF-A0A221KGR3-F1
#
_entry.id   AF-A0A221KGR3-F1
#
_cell.length_a   1.000
_cell.length_b   1.000
_cell.length_c   1.000
_cell.angle_alpha   90.00
_cell.angle_beta   90.00
_cell.angle_gamma   90.00
#
_symmetry.space_group_name_H-M   'P 1'
#
loop_
_entity.id
_entity.type
_entity.pdbx_description
1 polymer ?
#
loop_
_entity_poly.entity_id
_entity_poly.type
_entity_poly.pdbx_seq_one_letter_code
_entity_poly.pdbx_strand_id
1 'polypeptide(L)'
;MNKNRAISGFTLVELAIVLLIIGILSAIAMPIYQDHALQGRIVDATNALSTLRVRMEQHYQDNRKYIDTSWAASPCSSSASAGEFTISCSSLSSAAWVGLAQGTGTMAEFAYSINQDGTRATVSLPAKWGSSASGCWITSKGGKC
;
A
#
# COMPACT_ATOMS: atom_id res chain seq x y z
N MET A 1 43.13 2.06 51.12
CA MET A 1 42.06 1.10 51.46
C MET A 1 41.03 1.11 50.34
N ASN A 2 41.15 0.21 49.35
CA ASN A 2 40.21 0.11 48.24
C ASN A 2 39.00 -0.72 48.66
N LYS A 3 37.84 -0.07 48.86
CA LYS A 3 36.55 -0.74 49.05
C LYS A 3 36.09 -1.28 47.69
N ASN A 4 36.26 -2.58 47.46
CA ASN A 4 35.58 -3.27 46.37
C ASN A 4 34.07 -3.18 46.60
N ARG A 5 33.38 -2.37 45.81
CA ARG A 5 31.92 -2.36 45.78
C ARG A 5 31.46 -3.69 45.16
N ALA A 6 30.74 -4.50 45.92
CA ALA A 6 30.07 -5.67 45.38
C ALA A 6 29.05 -5.20 44.32
N ILE A 7 29.20 -5.70 43.09
CA ILE A 7 28.23 -5.47 42.03
C ILE A 7 27.00 -6.32 42.39
N SER A 8 25.89 -5.65 42.72
CA SER A 8 24.60 -6.31 42.91
C SER A 8 24.06 -6.73 41.55
N GLY A 9 23.86 -8.03 41.35
CA GLY A 9 23.34 -8.61 40.11
C GLY A 9 21.81 -8.64 40.10
N PHE A 10 21.22 -8.62 38.90
CA PHE A 10 19.78 -8.72 38.68
C PHE A 10 19.27 -10.13 39.03
N THR A 11 18.08 -10.25 39.63
CA THR A 11 17.51 -11.56 39.98
C THR A 11 16.79 -12.21 38.79
N LEU A 12 16.76 -13.56 38.76
CA LEU A 12 15.97 -14.30 37.77
C LEU A 12 14.47 -13.97 37.86
N VAL A 13 13.98 -13.68 39.07
CA VAL A 13 12.57 -13.33 39.31
C VAL A 13 12.25 -11.96 38.73
N GLU A 14 13.11 -10.96 38.90
CA GLU A 14 12.92 -9.65 38.25
C GLU A 14 12.90 -9.79 36.73
N LEU A 15 13.77 -10.62 36.16
CA LEU A 15 13.84 -10.82 34.71
C LEU A 15 12.59 -11.54 34.20
N ALA A 16 12.07 -12.51 34.94
CA ALA A 16 10.82 -13.20 34.60
C ALA A 16 9.62 -12.25 34.58
N ILE A 17 9.50 -11.35 35.56
CA ILE A 17 8.41 -10.37 35.61
C ILE A 17 8.54 -9.36 34.46
N VAL A 18 9.75 -8.88 34.16
CA VAL A 18 9.97 -7.95 33.04
C VAL A 18 9.59 -8.60 31.71
N LEU A 19 10.01 -9.84 31.46
CA LEU A 19 9.65 -10.57 30.25
C LEU A 19 8.13 -10.82 30.14
N LEU A 20 7.47 -11.12 31.26
CA LEU A 20 6.02 -11.27 31.31
C LEU A 20 5.30 -9.98 30.88
N ILE A 21 5.73 -8.83 31.41
CA ILE A 21 5.14 -7.52 31.05
C ILE A 21 5.40 -7.20 29.57
N ILE A 22 6.63 -7.39 29.08
CA ILE A 22 6.98 -7.17 27.66
C ILE A 22 6.16 -8.08 26.74
N GLY A 23 5.93 -9.33 27.13
CA GLY A 23 5.11 -10.27 26.37
C GLY A 23 3.66 -9.79 26.18
N ILE A 24 3.04 -9.31 27.26
CA ILE A 24 1.66 -8.78 27.22
C ILE A 24 1.58 -7.53 26.33
N LEU A 25 2.51 -6.60 26.49
CA LEU A 25 2.53 -5.37 25.70
C LEU A 25 2.78 -5.65 24.21
N SER A 26 3.70 -6.57 23.90
CA SER A 26 4.05 -6.93 22.53
C SER A 26 2.87 -7.56 21.78
N ALA A 27 2.06 -8.38 22.46
CA ALA A 27 0.88 -9.02 21.87
C ALA A 27 -0.15 -8.01 21.33
N ILE A 28 -0.28 -6.85 21.97
CA ILE A 28 -1.20 -5.79 21.56
C ILE A 28 -0.52 -4.84 20.56
N ALA A 29 0.75 -4.49 20.79
CA ALA A 29 1.46 -3.50 20.01
C ALA A 29 1.80 -3.97 18.58
N MET A 30 2.22 -5.24 18.41
CA MET A 30 2.64 -5.77 17.11
C MET A 30 1.56 -5.71 16.02
N PRO A 31 0.31 -6.19 16.24
CA PRO A 31 -0.71 -6.14 15.19
C PRO A 31 -1.06 -4.70 14.79
N ILE A 32 -1.10 -3.77 15.74
CA ILE A 32 -1.39 -2.35 15.48
C ILE A 32 -0.27 -1.73 14.63
N TYR A 33 0.99 -1.99 14.96
CA TYR A 33 2.12 -1.47 14.20
C TYR A 33 2.14 -1.99 12.76
N GLN A 34 1.85 -3.27 12.56
CA GLN A 34 1.74 -3.86 11.22
C GLN A 34 0.67 -3.16 10.39
N ASP A 35 -0.50 -2.87 10.97
CA ASP A 35 -1.56 -2.16 10.28
C ASP A 35 -1.14 -0.76 9.81
N HIS A 36 -0.47 0.00 10.67
CA HIS A 36 0.04 1.33 10.31
C HIS A 36 1.11 1.26 9.21
N ALA A 37 1.98 0.25 9.25
CA ALA A 37 2.96 0.03 8.19
C ALA A 37 2.28 -0.28 6.84
N LEU A 38 1.20 -1.07 6.83
CA LEU A 38 0.41 -1.34 5.63
C LEU A 38 -0.28 -0.06 5.12
N GLN A 39 -0.85 0.76 6.00
CA GLN A 39 -1.45 2.06 5.61
C GLN A 39 -0.43 2.96 4.91
N GLY A 40 0.79 3.03 5.43
CA GLY A 40 1.89 3.75 4.79
C GLY A 40 2.21 3.24 3.39
N ARG A 41 2.23 1.93 3.19
CA ARG A 41 2.50 1.30 1.88
C ARG A 41 1.39 1.54 0.85
N ILE A 42 0.13 1.68 1.28
CA ILE A 42 -0.99 2.00 0.37
C ILE A 42 -0.78 3.37 -0.30
N VAL A 43 -0.12 4.31 0.38
CA VAL A 43 0.17 5.64 -0.17
C VAL A 43 0.99 5.54 -1.45
N ASP A 44 1.95 4.61 -1.55
CA ASP A 44 2.73 4.38 -2.76
C ASP A 44 1.85 4.01 -3.96
N ALA A 45 0.88 3.12 -3.75
CA ALA A 45 -0.07 2.73 -4.79
C ALA A 45 -0.94 3.91 -5.27
N THR A 46 -1.53 4.65 -4.32
CA THR A 46 -2.43 5.76 -4.64
C THR A 46 -1.71 6.93 -5.31
N ASN A 47 -0.47 7.22 -4.91
CA ASN A 47 0.39 8.23 -5.54
C ASN A 47 0.79 7.81 -6.95
N ALA A 48 1.17 6.54 -7.14
CA ALA A 48 1.56 6.02 -8.44
C ALA A 48 0.38 6.01 -9.43
N LEU A 49 -0.82 5.59 -8.98
CA LEU A 49 -2.04 5.67 -9.80
C LEU A 49 -2.42 7.11 -10.15
N SER A 50 -2.30 8.03 -9.20
CA SER A 50 -2.56 9.46 -9.45
C SER A 50 -1.56 10.03 -10.47
N THR A 51 -0.29 9.67 -10.37
CA THR A 51 0.75 10.06 -11.32
C THR A 51 0.50 9.46 -12.70
N LEU A 52 0.13 8.18 -12.77
CA LEU A 52 -0.25 7.51 -14.02
C LEU A 52 -1.40 8.26 -14.70
N ARG A 53 -2.46 8.62 -13.95
CA ARG A 53 -3.58 9.40 -14.49
C ARG A 53 -3.13 10.72 -15.10
N VAL A 54 -2.30 11.49 -14.40
CA VAL A 54 -1.80 12.76 -14.91
C VAL A 54 -1.02 12.56 -16.21
N ARG A 55 -0.15 11.55 -16.27
CA ARG A 55 0.62 11.23 -17.49
C ARG A 55 -0.28 10.77 -18.63
N MET A 56 -1.30 9.98 -18.33
CA MET A 56 -2.29 9.54 -19.33
C MET A 56 -3.08 10.72 -19.90
N GLU A 57 -3.48 11.66 -19.05
CA GLU A 57 -4.19 12.86 -19.49
C GLU A 57 -3.30 13.77 -20.32
N GLN A 58 -2.04 14.00 -19.91
CA GLN A 58 -1.06 14.72 -20.73
C GLN A 58 -0.89 14.06 -22.11
N HIS A 59 -0.74 12.73 -22.14
CA HIS A 59 -0.64 11.99 -23.39
C HIS A 59 -1.88 12.18 -24.28
N TYR A 60 -3.07 12.19 -23.68
CA TYR A 60 -4.31 12.44 -24.41
C TYR A 60 -4.39 13.86 -24.97
N GLN A 61 -3.92 14.87 -24.24
CA GLN A 61 -3.85 16.24 -24.75
C GLN A 61 -2.93 16.36 -25.97
N ASP A 62 -1.80 15.65 -25.95
CA ASP A 62 -0.82 15.67 -27.05
C ASP A 62 -1.28 14.86 -28.27
N ASN A 63 -1.93 13.72 -28.05
CA ASN A 63 -2.20 12.72 -29.10
C ASN A 63 -3.69 12.58 -29.47
N ARG A 64 -4.59 13.19 -28.69
CA ARG A 64 -6.06 13.05 -28.77
C ARG A 64 -6.60 11.62 -28.61
N LYS A 65 -5.77 10.73 -28.06
CA LYS A 65 -6.09 9.33 -27.80
C LYS A 65 -5.19 8.80 -26.69
N TYR A 66 -5.67 7.84 -25.89
CA TYR A 66 -4.86 7.20 -24.84
C TYR A 66 -3.94 6.10 -25.37
N ILE A 67 -4.37 5.41 -26.42
CA ILE A 67 -3.59 4.40 -27.14
C ILE A 67 -4.11 4.27 -28.59
N ASP A 68 -3.26 3.81 -29.50
CA ASP A 68 -3.60 3.38 -30.85
C ASP A 68 -3.08 1.94 -31.07
N THR A 69 -3.05 1.44 -32.30
CA THR A 69 -2.45 0.15 -32.68
C THR A 69 -1.00 -0.03 -32.21
N SER A 70 -0.26 1.05 -31.95
CA SER A 70 1.07 1.03 -31.31
C SER A 70 0.99 1.50 -29.85
N TRP A 71 1.14 0.55 -28.93
CA TRP A 71 1.15 0.75 -27.48
C TRP A 71 2.43 1.42 -26.96
N ALA A 72 3.51 1.44 -27.76
CA ALA A 72 4.86 1.76 -27.30
C ALA A 72 5.06 3.20 -26.78
N ALA A 73 4.22 4.14 -27.22
CA ALA A 73 4.31 5.55 -26.79
C ALA A 73 3.37 5.91 -25.62
N SER A 74 2.45 5.02 -25.24
CA SER A 74 1.51 5.28 -24.16
C SER A 74 2.22 5.17 -22.80
N PRO A 75 1.88 6.00 -21.79
CA PRO A 75 2.32 5.81 -20.42
C PRO A 75 1.95 4.44 -19.83
N CYS A 76 0.98 3.76 -20.44
CA CYS A 76 0.55 2.40 -20.13
C CYS A 76 1.33 1.29 -20.86
N SER A 77 2.42 1.63 -21.55
CA SER A 77 3.18 0.67 -22.36
C SER A 77 3.82 -0.44 -21.51
N SER A 78 4.28 -0.12 -20.31
CA SER A 78 4.90 -1.09 -19.42
C SER A 78 4.36 -0.99 -18.01
N SER A 79 4.45 -2.10 -17.29
CA SER A 79 4.18 -2.12 -15.86
C SER A 79 5.32 -1.42 -15.12
N ALA A 80 4.98 -0.65 -14.09
CA ALA A 80 5.93 0.00 -13.19
C ALA A 80 5.81 -0.56 -11.78
N SER A 81 6.83 -0.39 -10.94
CA SER A 81 6.76 -0.72 -9.52
C SER A 81 6.65 0.54 -8.66
N ALA A 82 5.86 0.47 -7.59
CA ALA A 82 5.70 1.51 -6.60
C ALA A 82 5.63 0.85 -5.21
N GLY A 83 6.76 0.84 -4.49
CA GLY A 83 6.89 0.06 -3.26
C GLY A 83 6.59 -1.42 -3.50
N GLU A 84 5.67 -2.00 -2.72
CA GLU A 84 5.18 -3.38 -2.91
C GLU A 84 4.01 -3.49 -3.90
N PHE A 85 3.82 -2.52 -4.81
CA PHE A 85 2.78 -2.58 -5.84
C PHE A 85 3.37 -2.65 -7.25
N THR A 86 2.71 -3.41 -8.12
CA THR A 86 2.90 -3.37 -9.56
C THR A 86 1.76 -2.57 -10.18
N ILE A 87 2.12 -1.51 -10.89
CA ILE A 87 1.22 -0.64 -11.62
C ILE A 87 1.14 -1.14 -13.05
N SER A 88 -0.07 -1.36 -13.54
CA SER A 88 -0.33 -1.83 -14.90
C SER A 88 -1.58 -1.14 -15.44
N CYS A 89 -1.87 -1.34 -16.72
CA CYS A 89 -3.10 -0.84 -17.32
C CYS A 89 -3.90 -1.96 -17.97
N SER A 90 -5.20 -1.76 -18.02
CA SER A 90 -6.18 -2.65 -18.64
C SER A 90 -7.26 -1.83 -19.36
N SER A 91 -8.14 -2.50 -20.11
CA SER A 91 -9.26 -1.87 -20.84
C SER A 91 -8.81 -0.71 -21.73
N LEU A 92 -7.66 -0.87 -22.40
CA LEU A 92 -7.01 0.16 -23.20
C LEU A 92 -7.71 0.35 -24.55
N SER A 93 -8.08 1.59 -24.86
CA SER A 93 -8.61 2.02 -26.15
C SER A 93 -8.25 3.48 -26.41
N SER A 94 -8.62 4.00 -27.58
CA SER A 94 -8.38 5.42 -27.89
C SER A 94 -9.04 6.39 -26.89
N ALA A 95 -10.11 5.99 -26.23
CA ALA A 95 -10.91 6.85 -25.34
C ALA A 95 -10.98 6.39 -23.88
N ALA A 96 -10.55 5.17 -23.55
CA ALA A 96 -10.67 4.61 -22.20
C ALA A 96 -9.45 3.81 -21.78
N TRP A 97 -9.21 3.78 -20.47
CA TRP A 97 -8.16 2.99 -19.83
C TRP A 97 -8.49 2.79 -18.35
N VAL A 98 -7.95 1.73 -17.75
CA VAL A 98 -8.01 1.48 -16.31
C VAL A 98 -6.60 1.19 -15.81
N GLY A 99 -6.08 2.07 -14.97
CA GLY A 99 -4.85 1.84 -14.21
C GLY A 99 -5.14 0.94 -13.03
N LEU A 100 -4.28 -0.06 -12.81
CA LEU A 100 -4.37 -1.06 -11.75
C LEU A 100 -3.08 -1.03 -10.94
N ALA A 101 -3.19 -0.87 -9.62
CA ALA A 101 -2.11 -1.12 -8.69
C ALA A 101 -2.39 -2.45 -7.99
N GLN A 102 -1.65 -3.49 -8.35
CA GLN A 102 -1.74 -4.81 -7.74
C GLN A 102 -0.64 -4.94 -6.69
N GLY A 103 -1.02 -5.18 -5.44
CA GLY A 103 -0.06 -5.41 -4.37
C GLY A 103 0.67 -6.73 -4.54
N THR A 104 1.86 -6.79 -3.98
CA THR A 104 2.78 -7.93 -3.96
C THR A 104 3.29 -8.13 -2.53
N GLY A 105 3.93 -9.25 -2.23
CA GLY A 105 4.48 -9.51 -0.89
C GLY A 105 3.43 -9.38 0.21
N THR A 106 3.64 -8.47 1.16
CA THR A 106 2.70 -8.25 2.28
C THR A 106 1.43 -7.51 1.84
N MET A 107 1.47 -6.86 0.68
CA MET A 107 0.34 -6.14 0.10
C MET A 107 -0.46 -6.99 -0.90
N ALA A 108 -0.16 -8.28 -1.08
CA ALA A 108 -0.72 -9.12 -2.15
C ALA A 108 -2.27 -9.12 -2.27
N GLU A 109 -2.97 -8.97 -1.14
CA GLU A 109 -4.44 -8.91 -1.12
C GLU A 109 -5.02 -7.54 -1.51
N PHE A 110 -4.19 -6.49 -1.54
CA PHE A 110 -4.63 -5.14 -1.89
C PHE A 110 -4.52 -4.90 -3.39
N ALA A 111 -5.60 -4.43 -3.98
CA ALA A 111 -5.61 -3.93 -5.34
C ALA A 111 -6.47 -2.68 -5.46
N TYR A 112 -5.96 -1.68 -6.18
CA TYR A 112 -6.62 -0.40 -6.39
C TYR A 112 -6.68 -0.07 -7.88
N SER A 113 -7.68 0.70 -8.30
CA SER A 113 -7.79 1.15 -9.68
C SER A 113 -8.21 2.61 -9.80
N ILE A 114 -7.87 3.20 -10.95
CA ILE A 114 -8.41 4.48 -11.40
C ILE A 114 -8.61 4.42 -12.92
N ASN A 115 -9.68 5.01 -13.41
CA ASN A 115 -9.97 5.10 -14.84
C ASN A 115 -9.76 6.52 -15.37
N GLN A 116 -10.00 6.73 -16.67
CA GLN A 116 -9.92 8.05 -17.30
C GLN A 116 -10.87 9.08 -16.66
N ASP A 117 -12.06 8.67 -16.20
CA ASP A 117 -13.05 9.59 -15.61
C ASP A 117 -12.68 10.05 -14.20
N GLY A 118 -11.77 9.33 -13.52
CA GLY A 118 -11.37 9.63 -12.14
C GLY A 118 -12.06 8.78 -11.11
N THR A 119 -12.84 7.81 -11.56
CA THR A 119 -13.45 6.80 -10.72
C THR A 119 -12.35 5.95 -10.11
N ARG A 120 -12.14 6.15 -8.81
CA ARG A 120 -11.26 5.34 -7.97
C ARG A 120 -12.02 4.10 -7.53
N ALA A 121 -11.35 2.96 -7.40
CA ALA A 121 -11.95 1.80 -6.77
C ALA A 121 -10.93 1.00 -5.98
N THR A 122 -11.41 0.37 -4.92
CA THR A 122 -10.68 -0.68 -4.23
C THR A 122 -11.16 -2.01 -4.78
N VAL A 123 -10.30 -2.66 -5.55
CA VAL A 123 -10.60 -3.89 -6.29
C VAL A 123 -10.58 -5.08 -5.35
N SER A 124 -9.57 -5.17 -4.49
CA SER A 124 -9.47 -6.19 -3.43
C SER A 124 -8.75 -5.63 -2.21
N LEU A 125 -9.07 -6.19 -1.05
CA LEU A 125 -8.40 -5.93 0.22
C LEU A 125 -8.61 -7.11 1.17
N PRO A 126 -7.77 -7.28 2.21
CA PRO A 126 -8.03 -8.28 3.24
C PRO A 126 -9.36 -8.01 3.94
N ALA A 127 -10.09 -9.07 4.31
CA ALA A 127 -11.42 -8.96 4.93
C ALA A 127 -11.46 -8.08 6.20
N LYS A 128 -10.34 -8.02 6.96
CA LYS A 128 -10.21 -7.17 8.16
C LYS A 128 -10.23 -5.67 7.87
N TRP A 129 -10.06 -5.26 6.61
CA TRP A 129 -10.00 -3.87 6.20
C TRP A 129 -11.35 -3.35 5.68
N GLY A 130 -12.27 -4.23 5.30
CA GLY A 130 -13.57 -3.88 4.75
C GLY A 130 -13.92 -4.76 3.54
N SER A 131 -14.67 -4.20 2.60
CA SER A 131 -15.06 -4.85 1.35
C SER A 131 -14.75 -3.95 0.17
N SER A 132 -14.53 -4.55 -1.01
CA SER A 132 -14.25 -3.82 -2.24
C SER A 132 -15.30 -2.73 -2.48
N ALA A 133 -14.84 -1.55 -2.88
CA ALA A 133 -15.68 -0.36 -2.99
C ALA A 133 -15.36 0.40 -4.28
N SER A 134 -16.41 0.84 -4.97
CA SER A 134 -16.30 1.77 -6.11
C SER A 134 -16.46 3.21 -5.64
N GLY A 135 -15.72 4.13 -6.25
CA GLY A 135 -15.71 5.56 -5.93
C GLY A 135 -14.61 5.98 -4.95
N CYS A 136 -13.84 5.04 -4.41
CA CYS A 136 -12.81 5.34 -3.41
C CYS A 136 -11.70 4.28 -3.33
N TRP A 137 -10.51 4.71 -2.90
CA TRP A 137 -9.45 3.85 -2.38
C TRP A 137 -9.54 3.76 -0.86
N ILE A 138 -9.86 2.58 -0.33
CA ILE A 138 -9.87 2.32 1.11
C ILE A 138 -8.41 2.29 1.57
N THR A 139 -8.02 3.24 2.41
CA THR A 139 -6.62 3.40 2.87
C THR A 139 -6.41 2.99 4.31
N SER A 140 -7.49 2.68 5.04
CA SER A 140 -7.42 2.27 6.45
C SER A 140 -8.47 1.21 6.81
N LYS A 141 -8.25 0.52 7.93
CA LYS A 141 -9.19 -0.47 8.45
C LYS A 141 -10.54 0.18 8.77
N GLY A 142 -11.62 -0.56 8.51
CA GLY A 142 -12.99 -0.07 8.68
C GLY A 142 -13.56 0.60 7.42
N GLY A 143 -12.95 0.38 6.25
CA GLY A 143 -13.48 0.82 4.97
C GLY A 143 -13.40 2.31 4.70
N LYS A 144 -12.52 3.04 5.41
CA LYS A 144 -12.42 4.49 5.23
C LYS A 144 -11.52 4.86 4.05
N CYS A 145 -12.05 5.78 3.28
CA CYS A 145 -11.38 6.70 2.38
C CYS A 145 -10.88 7.89 3.20
#